data_AF-A0A6G3MFB1-F1
#
_entry.id   AF-A0A6G3MFB1-F1
#
_cell.length_a   1.000
_cell.length_b   1.000
_cell.length_c   1.000
_cell.angle_alpha   90.00
_cell.angle_beta   90.00
_cell.angle_gamma   90.00
#
_symmetry.space_group_name_H-M   'P 1'
#
loop_
_entity.id
_entity.type
_entity.pdbx_description
1 polymer ?
#
loop_
_entity_poly.entity_id
_entity_poly.type
_entity_poly.pdbx_seq_one_letter_code
_entity_poly.pdbx_strand_id
1 'polypeptide(L)'
;MDSELLECASNLGFSESGIYYPGETCAESLNDLWSFLKRTDQTVERYISFYRSKIITDDIIPLICSQPEDDEIMFAQFQLLFLLTFPISRILIDEEINKEKFNMYLELMNLQLNMREEISNTEIFSAFKYYLKTFLQTSQDKNEYIEIILNIIINLFNEENSTRVCCSKNYSLIYEKLMRNFFTSHLSSIILFLTNSQGQILSSYYALAILFNVLKYIVILYYQLR
;
A
#
# COMPACT_ATOMS: atom_id res chain seq x y z
N MET A 1 3.49 16.51 15.80
CA MET A 1 3.34 15.51 14.74
C MET A 1 4.60 14.65 14.68
N ASP A 2 5.75 15.21 14.31
CA ASP A 2 6.97 14.40 14.14
C ASP A 2 7.44 13.66 15.40
N SER A 3 7.25 14.23 16.61
CA SER A 3 7.58 13.54 17.87
C SER A 3 6.70 12.32 18.16
N GLU A 4 5.41 12.37 17.80
CA GLU A 4 4.45 11.26 18.00
C GLU A 4 4.78 10.11 17.04
N LEU A 5 5.13 10.44 15.79
CA LEU A 5 5.58 9.46 14.80
C LEU A 5 6.90 8.80 15.20
N LEU A 6 7.85 9.56 15.73
CA LEU A 6 9.16 9.05 16.14
C LEU A 6 9.04 8.07 17.32
N GLU A 7 8.18 8.39 18.28
CA GLU A 7 7.85 7.50 19.39
C GLU A 7 7.23 6.19 18.91
N CYS A 8 6.19 6.28 18.05
CA CYS A 8 5.58 5.08 17.46
C CYS A 8 6.60 4.25 16.68
N ALA A 9 7.42 4.89 15.83
CA ALA A 9 8.44 4.22 15.03
C ALA A 9 9.43 3.43 15.91
N SER A 10 9.89 4.02 17.01
CA SER A 10 10.83 3.36 17.93
C SER A 10 10.27 2.11 18.61
N ASN A 11 8.94 1.99 18.68
CA ASN A 11 8.24 0.87 19.28
C ASN A 11 7.80 -0.21 18.27
N LEU A 12 7.93 0.04 16.96
CA LEU A 12 7.54 -0.92 15.93
C LEU A 12 8.48 -2.12 15.88
N GLY A 13 9.77 -1.93 16.09
CA GLY A 13 10.73 -3.02 16.06
C GLY A 13 12.12 -2.60 15.61
N PHE A 14 12.91 -3.59 15.19
CA PHE A 14 14.26 -3.37 14.70
C PHE A 14 14.67 -4.46 13.71
N SER A 15 15.61 -4.12 12.83
CA SER A 15 16.26 -5.09 11.95
C SER A 15 17.58 -5.56 12.56
N GLU A 16 17.75 -6.88 12.71
CA GLU A 16 19.01 -7.49 13.10
C GLU A 16 19.38 -8.58 12.09
N SER A 17 20.59 -8.49 11.52
CA SER A 17 21.11 -9.46 10.54
C SER A 17 20.20 -9.72 9.32
N GLY A 18 19.42 -8.71 8.90
CA GLY A 18 18.49 -8.82 7.76
C GLY A 18 17.15 -9.46 8.09
N ILE A 19 16.86 -9.71 9.36
CA ILE A 19 15.55 -10.13 9.85
C ILE A 19 14.95 -8.98 10.66
N TYR A 20 13.68 -8.68 10.42
CA TYR A 20 12.94 -7.69 11.19
C TYR A 20 12.23 -8.36 12.37
N TYR A 21 12.42 -7.80 13.56
CA TYR A 21 11.83 -8.27 14.80
C TYR A 21 10.83 -7.22 15.30
N PRO A 22 9.53 -7.57 15.44
CA PRO A 22 8.55 -6.65 15.99
C PRO A 22 8.88 -6.32 17.46
N GLY A 23 8.64 -5.06 17.84
CA GLY A 23 8.75 -4.61 19.23
C GLY A 23 7.62 -5.14 20.10
N GLU A 24 7.77 -5.05 21.43
CA GLU A 24 6.79 -5.55 22.40
C GLU A 24 5.42 -4.86 22.26
N THR A 25 5.39 -3.58 21.89
CA THR A 25 4.16 -2.79 21.70
C THR A 25 3.89 -2.47 20.22
N CYS A 26 4.37 -3.34 19.31
CA CYS A 26 4.25 -3.11 17.87
C CYS A 26 2.79 -2.98 17.41
N ALA A 27 1.88 -3.84 17.88
CA ALA A 27 0.46 -3.79 17.49
C ALA A 27 -0.20 -2.48 17.93
N GLU A 28 0.05 -2.05 19.17
CA GLU A 28 -0.43 -0.78 19.71
C GLU A 28 0.10 0.40 18.89
N SER A 29 1.39 0.41 18.60
CA SER A 29 2.04 1.46 17.81
C SER A 29 1.50 1.53 16.38
N LEU A 30 1.22 0.40 15.74
CA LEU A 30 0.56 0.36 14.42
C LEU A 30 -0.86 0.95 14.47
N ASN A 31 -1.62 0.63 15.50
CA ASN A 31 -2.97 1.16 15.71
C ASN A 31 -2.96 2.66 16.02
N ASP A 32 -1.97 3.14 16.76
CA ASP A 32 -1.77 4.57 17.03
C ASP A 32 -1.41 5.33 15.74
N LEU A 33 -0.53 4.79 14.90
CA LEU A 33 -0.23 5.35 13.58
C LEU A 33 -1.44 5.36 12.65
N TRP A 34 -2.24 4.30 12.65
CA TRP A 34 -3.49 4.25 11.88
C TRP A 34 -4.49 5.30 12.37
N SER A 35 -4.63 5.43 13.69
CA SER A 35 -5.50 6.41 14.33
C SER A 35 -5.02 7.83 14.05
N PHE A 36 -3.71 8.07 14.08
CA PHE A 36 -3.08 9.33 13.71
C PHE A 36 -3.48 9.77 12.30
N LEU A 37 -3.43 8.88 11.31
CA LEU A 37 -3.77 9.18 9.91
C LEU A 37 -5.28 9.36 9.66
N LYS A 38 -6.14 8.83 10.53
CA LYS A 38 -7.60 8.96 10.42
C LYS A 38 -8.19 10.21 11.08
N ARG A 39 -7.38 10.97 11.83
CA ARG A 39 -7.81 12.25 12.40
C ARG A 39 -8.21 13.20 11.27
N THR A 40 -9.35 13.86 11.44
CA THR A 40 -9.94 14.75 10.41
C THR A 40 -9.32 16.15 10.40
N ASP A 41 -8.55 16.50 11.43
CA ASP A 41 -7.77 17.73 11.48
C ASP A 41 -6.41 17.53 10.81
N GLN A 42 -6.01 18.50 9.98
CA GLN A 42 -4.69 18.55 9.35
C GLN A 42 -4.37 17.27 8.54
N THR A 43 -5.36 16.69 7.85
CA THR A 43 -5.24 15.41 7.14
C THR A 43 -4.03 15.42 6.21
N VAL A 44 -3.90 16.43 5.34
CA VAL A 44 -2.79 16.52 4.38
C VAL A 44 -1.43 16.59 5.09
N GLU A 45 -1.30 17.41 6.12
CA GLU A 45 -0.06 17.58 6.89
C GLU A 45 0.36 16.28 7.57
N ARG A 46 -0.59 15.53 8.12
CA ARG A 46 -0.35 14.24 8.78
C ARG A 46 0.18 13.20 7.81
N TYR A 47 -0.43 13.07 6.63
CA TYR A 47 0.08 12.18 5.58
C TYR A 47 1.46 12.61 5.09
N ILE A 48 1.71 13.91 4.88
CA ILE A 48 3.03 14.41 4.48
C ILE A 48 4.08 14.08 5.55
N SER A 49 3.79 14.35 6.83
CA SER A 49 4.68 14.04 7.95
C SER A 49 4.98 12.54 8.03
N PHE A 50 3.96 11.69 7.86
CA PHE A 50 4.12 10.23 7.83
C PHE A 50 4.98 9.76 6.65
N TYR A 51 4.73 10.24 5.43
CA TYR A 51 5.55 9.82 4.27
C TYR A 51 7.01 10.26 4.40
N ARG A 52 7.27 11.39 5.07
CA ARG A 52 8.63 11.89 5.32
C ARG A 52 9.38 11.13 6.42
N SER A 53 8.67 10.47 7.35
CA SER A 53 9.28 9.81 8.51
C SER A 53 10.02 8.51 8.17
N LYS A 54 9.87 7.98 6.95
CA LYS A 54 10.45 6.71 6.48
C LYS A 54 9.97 5.45 7.20
N ILE A 55 8.98 5.54 8.08
CA ILE A 55 8.35 4.38 8.74
C ILE A 55 7.94 3.29 7.72
N ILE A 56 7.51 3.67 6.52
CA ILE A 56 7.15 2.72 5.47
C ILE A 56 8.33 1.84 5.05
N THR A 57 9.49 2.46 4.77
CA THR A 57 10.68 1.74 4.28
C THR A 57 11.41 1.03 5.38
N ASP A 58 11.45 1.64 6.56
CA ASP A 58 12.32 1.21 7.65
C ASP A 58 11.62 0.16 8.54
N ASP A 59 10.28 0.20 8.64
CA ASP A 59 9.50 -0.67 9.53
C ASP A 59 8.39 -1.45 8.80
N ILE A 60 7.46 -0.79 8.10
CA ILE A 60 6.24 -1.45 7.59
C ILE A 60 6.55 -2.49 6.50
N ILE A 61 7.40 -2.15 5.54
CA ILE A 61 7.80 -3.11 4.49
C ILE A 61 8.55 -4.29 5.11
N PRO A 62 9.60 -4.09 5.93
CA PRO A 62 10.28 -5.19 6.62
C PRO A 62 9.36 -6.05 7.49
N LEU A 63 8.42 -5.45 8.23
CA LEU A 63 7.48 -6.16 9.09
C LEU A 63 6.52 -7.06 8.28
N ILE A 64 6.00 -6.58 7.15
CA ILE A 64 5.18 -7.42 6.26
C ILE A 64 6.03 -8.55 5.66
N CYS A 65 7.28 -8.27 5.31
CA CYS A 65 8.19 -9.27 4.76
C CYS A 65 8.64 -10.31 5.80
N SER A 66 8.73 -9.96 7.09
CA SER A 66 9.15 -10.86 8.16
C SER A 66 8.06 -11.86 8.57
N GLN A 67 6.82 -11.64 8.12
CA GLN A 67 5.69 -12.54 8.34
C GLN A 67 5.44 -12.85 9.82
N PRO A 68 5.13 -11.84 10.66
CA PRO A 68 4.89 -12.05 12.08
C PRO A 68 3.78 -13.09 12.32
N GLU A 69 3.99 -13.94 13.32
CA GLU A 69 3.00 -14.96 13.72
C GLU A 69 1.82 -14.36 14.49
N ASP A 70 2.00 -13.17 15.07
CA ASP A 70 0.99 -12.45 15.82
C ASP A 70 -0.10 -11.89 14.87
N ASP A 71 -1.33 -12.39 15.04
CA ASP A 71 -2.49 -12.01 14.23
C ASP A 71 -2.85 -10.51 14.39
N GLU A 72 -2.64 -9.91 15.57
CA GLU A 72 -2.94 -8.49 15.81
C GLU A 72 -1.95 -7.59 15.07
N ILE A 73 -0.65 -7.91 15.16
CA ILE A 73 0.39 -7.20 14.40
C ILE A 73 0.12 -7.35 12.90
N MET A 74 -0.16 -8.59 12.47
CA MET A 74 -0.41 -8.90 11.06
C MET A 74 -1.62 -8.15 10.51
N PHE A 75 -2.69 -8.00 11.29
CA PHE A 75 -3.86 -7.25 10.86
C PHE A 75 -3.57 -5.74 10.81
N ALA A 76 -2.98 -5.19 11.87
CA ALA A 76 -2.71 -3.76 11.99
C ALA A 76 -1.76 -3.24 10.89
N GLN A 77 -0.73 -4.00 10.53
CA GLN A 77 0.19 -3.62 9.44
C GLN A 77 -0.52 -3.51 8.09
N PHE A 78 -1.45 -4.42 7.77
CA PHE A 78 -2.20 -4.38 6.52
C PHE A 78 -3.22 -3.25 6.52
N GLN A 79 -3.89 -2.99 7.65
CA GLN A 79 -4.80 -1.85 7.77
C GLN A 79 -4.08 -0.51 7.56
N LEU A 80 -2.88 -0.37 8.15
CA LEU A 80 -2.06 0.82 7.98
C LEU A 80 -1.59 0.96 6.52
N LEU A 81 -1.07 -0.10 5.91
CA LEU A 81 -0.65 -0.07 4.51
C LEU A 81 -1.82 0.21 3.54
N PHE A 82 -2.99 -0.35 3.83
CA PHE A 82 -4.21 -0.06 3.08
C PHE A 82 -4.57 1.42 3.13
N LEU A 83 -4.54 2.03 4.31
CA LEU A 83 -4.81 3.46 4.47
C LEU A 83 -3.79 4.32 3.71
N LEU A 84 -2.50 3.98 3.80
CA LEU A 84 -1.42 4.69 3.10
C LEU A 84 -1.57 4.61 1.58
N THR A 85 -2.02 3.48 1.06
CA THR A 85 -2.19 3.32 -0.39
C THR A 85 -3.43 4.02 -0.96
N PHE A 86 -4.32 4.57 -0.13
CA PHE A 86 -5.55 5.23 -0.60
C PHE A 86 -5.29 6.25 -1.71
N PRO A 87 -6.12 6.29 -2.77
CA PRO A 87 -6.04 7.35 -3.75
C PRO A 87 -6.16 8.72 -3.06
N ILE A 88 -5.36 9.70 -3.48
CA ILE A 88 -5.39 11.03 -2.85
C ILE A 88 -6.78 11.67 -2.92
N SER A 89 -7.56 11.39 -3.97
CA SER A 89 -8.96 11.83 -4.06
C SER A 89 -9.78 11.38 -2.84
N ARG A 90 -9.52 10.17 -2.32
CA ARG A 90 -10.18 9.61 -1.14
C ARG A 90 -9.69 10.24 0.15
N ILE A 91 -8.40 10.56 0.24
CA ILE A 91 -7.82 11.28 1.38
C ILE A 91 -8.43 12.68 1.51
N LEU A 92 -8.76 13.31 0.38
CA LEU A 92 -9.22 14.69 0.30
C LEU A 92 -10.75 14.84 0.14
N ILE A 93 -11.54 13.78 0.34
CA ILE A 93 -13.00 13.80 0.09
C ILE A 93 -13.69 15.01 0.75
N ASP A 94 -13.25 15.37 1.96
CA ASP A 94 -13.85 16.44 2.76
C ASP A 94 -13.02 17.75 2.77
N GLU A 95 -11.96 17.86 1.96
CA GLU A 95 -11.10 19.06 1.93
C GLU A 95 -11.35 19.95 0.69
N GLU A 96 -11.68 21.21 0.93
CA GLU A 96 -11.69 22.23 -0.12
C GLU A 96 -10.26 22.56 -0.57
N ILE A 97 -9.95 22.25 -1.83
CA ILE A 97 -8.65 22.60 -2.43
C ILE A 97 -8.59 24.11 -2.67
N ASN A 98 -7.99 24.84 -1.74
CA ASN A 98 -7.69 26.26 -1.89
C ASN A 98 -6.28 26.48 -2.48
N LYS A 99 -6.00 27.71 -2.95
CA LYS A 99 -4.70 28.06 -3.56
C LYS A 99 -3.53 27.98 -2.57
N GLU A 100 -3.78 28.12 -1.28
CA GLU A 100 -2.75 28.13 -0.22
C GLU A 100 -2.22 26.72 0.05
N LYS A 101 -3.09 25.70 -0.01
CA LYS A 101 -2.75 24.29 0.19
C LYS A 101 -2.28 23.58 -1.09
N PHE A 102 -2.30 24.26 -2.25
CA PHE A 102 -1.94 23.63 -3.53
C PHE A 102 -0.52 23.04 -3.54
N ASN A 103 0.45 23.73 -2.92
CA ASN A 103 1.82 23.22 -2.84
C ASN A 103 1.92 21.97 -1.98
N MET A 104 1.19 21.91 -0.86
CA MET A 104 1.13 20.72 -0.02
C MET A 104 0.45 19.56 -0.75
N TYR A 105 -0.59 19.84 -1.53
CA TYR A 105 -1.23 18.84 -2.38
C TYR A 105 -0.24 18.23 -3.38
N LEU A 106 0.53 19.06 -4.09
CA LEU A 106 1.57 18.59 -5.00
C LEU A 106 2.65 17.78 -4.29
N GLU A 107 3.02 18.19 -3.07
CA GLU A 107 3.96 17.44 -2.27
C GLU A 107 3.42 16.06 -1.89
N LEU A 108 2.18 16.00 -1.38
CA LEU A 108 1.50 14.76 -1.04
C LEU A 108 1.43 13.79 -2.23
N MET A 109 1.15 14.31 -3.44
CA MET A 109 1.19 13.52 -4.67
C MET A 109 2.57 12.90 -4.93
N ASN A 110 3.63 13.71 -4.86
CA ASN A 110 4.98 13.22 -5.10
C ASN A 110 5.42 12.21 -4.02
N LEU A 111 5.09 12.46 -2.75
CA LEU A 111 5.36 11.56 -1.64
C LEU A 111 4.62 10.23 -1.79
N GLN A 112 3.34 10.25 -2.22
CA GLN A 112 2.59 9.03 -2.48
C GLN A 112 3.20 8.24 -3.65
N LEU A 113 3.68 8.90 -4.70
CA LEU A 113 4.39 8.21 -5.79
C LEU A 113 5.69 7.57 -5.31
N ASN A 114 6.45 8.25 -4.44
CA ASN A 114 7.65 7.68 -3.83
C ASN A 114 7.30 6.45 -2.98
N MET A 115 6.28 6.55 -2.12
CA MET A 115 5.82 5.42 -1.33
C MET A 115 5.44 4.24 -2.22
N ARG A 116 4.73 4.47 -3.34
CA ARG A 116 4.42 3.40 -4.29
C ARG A 116 5.69 2.78 -4.86
N GLU A 117 6.66 3.60 -5.26
CA GLU A 117 7.96 3.13 -5.77
C GLU A 117 8.72 2.25 -4.75
N GLU A 118 8.66 2.58 -3.46
CA GLU A 118 9.25 1.82 -2.36
C GLU A 118 8.51 0.48 -2.13
N ILE A 119 7.18 0.51 -2.09
CA ILE A 119 6.33 -0.70 -2.03
C ILE A 119 6.45 -1.54 -3.31
N SER A 120 6.89 -0.96 -4.43
CA SER A 120 7.10 -1.68 -5.69
C SER A 120 8.37 -2.53 -5.66
N ASN A 121 8.59 -3.32 -4.61
CA ASN A 121 9.72 -4.24 -4.51
C ASN A 121 9.24 -5.70 -4.65
N THR A 122 10.16 -6.59 -5.03
CA THR A 122 9.81 -8.00 -5.26
C THR A 122 9.49 -8.74 -3.96
N GLU A 123 10.09 -8.31 -2.85
CA GLU A 123 9.94 -8.93 -1.53
C GLU A 123 8.51 -8.81 -1.00
N ILE A 124 7.93 -7.61 -1.01
CA ILE A 124 6.58 -7.38 -0.50
C ILE A 124 5.52 -8.07 -1.36
N PHE A 125 5.70 -8.11 -2.68
CA PHE A 125 4.78 -8.85 -3.55
C PHE A 125 4.90 -10.36 -3.35
N SER A 126 6.11 -10.85 -3.04
CA SER A 126 6.32 -12.25 -2.64
C SER A 126 5.66 -12.53 -1.28
N ALA A 127 5.71 -11.58 -0.34
CA ALA A 127 5.01 -11.65 0.94
C ALA A 127 3.47 -11.65 0.74
N PHE A 128 2.91 -10.73 -0.04
CA PHE A 128 1.48 -10.74 -0.38
C PHE A 128 1.04 -12.05 -1.03
N LYS A 129 1.85 -12.58 -1.94
CA LYS A 129 1.59 -13.89 -2.55
C LYS A 129 1.57 -15.00 -1.51
N TYR A 130 2.55 -15.01 -0.60
CA TYR A 130 2.59 -15.98 0.50
C TYR A 130 1.33 -15.87 1.36
N TYR A 131 1.00 -14.67 1.85
CA TYR A 131 -0.17 -14.43 2.69
C TYR A 131 -1.48 -14.84 2.02
N LEU A 132 -1.71 -14.39 0.78
CA LEU A 132 -2.92 -14.76 0.04
C LEU A 132 -3.01 -16.27 -0.16
N LYS A 133 -1.90 -16.93 -0.52
CA LYS A 133 -1.89 -18.39 -0.66
C LYS A 133 -2.23 -19.09 0.66
N THR A 134 -1.61 -18.66 1.76
CA THR A 134 -1.84 -19.23 3.09
C THR A 134 -3.29 -19.02 3.54
N PHE A 135 -3.83 -17.81 3.42
CA PHE A 135 -5.21 -17.51 3.81
C PHE A 135 -6.25 -18.24 2.95
N LEU A 136 -6.02 -18.36 1.64
CA LEU A 136 -6.92 -19.11 0.74
C LEU A 136 -6.93 -20.62 1.00
N GLN A 137 -5.85 -21.16 1.57
CA GLN A 137 -5.73 -22.59 1.90
C GLN A 137 -6.21 -22.93 3.31
N THR A 138 -6.33 -21.94 4.18
CA THR A 138 -6.69 -22.12 5.58
C THR A 138 -8.20 -22.34 5.71
N SER A 139 -8.62 -23.20 6.65
CA SER A 139 -10.05 -23.47 6.93
C SER A 139 -10.71 -22.40 7.81
N GLN A 140 -9.93 -21.50 8.40
CA GLN A 140 -10.39 -20.35 9.17
C GLN A 140 -10.83 -19.23 8.24
N ASP A 141 -11.83 -18.45 8.67
CA ASP A 141 -12.29 -17.27 7.94
C ASP A 141 -11.24 -16.15 8.04
N LYS A 142 -10.41 -16.03 7.00
CA LYS A 142 -9.43 -14.94 6.83
C LYS A 142 -9.82 -14.05 5.63
N ASN A 143 -11.11 -13.99 5.29
CA ASN A 143 -11.59 -13.20 4.15
C ASN A 143 -11.24 -11.72 4.28
N GLU A 144 -11.33 -11.14 5.48
CA GLU A 144 -10.99 -9.73 5.71
C GLU A 144 -9.53 -9.41 5.35
N TYR A 145 -8.59 -10.28 5.70
CA TYR A 145 -7.16 -10.12 5.33
C TYR A 145 -6.97 -10.17 3.81
N ILE A 146 -7.65 -11.12 3.15
CA ILE A 146 -7.62 -11.24 1.69
C ILE A 146 -8.14 -9.96 1.04
N GLU A 147 -9.28 -9.46 1.51
CA GLU A 147 -9.88 -8.22 0.99
C GLU A 147 -8.96 -7.02 1.17
N ILE A 148 -8.35 -6.85 2.34
CA ILE A 148 -7.43 -5.73 2.61
C ILE A 148 -6.21 -5.81 1.66
N ILE A 149 -5.58 -6.99 1.52
CA ILE A 149 -4.42 -7.17 0.64
C ILE A 149 -4.79 -6.90 -0.83
N LEU A 150 -5.91 -7.42 -1.30
CA LEU A 150 -6.35 -7.18 -2.67
C LEU A 150 -6.64 -5.70 -2.92
N ASN A 151 -7.24 -5.00 -1.95
CA ASN A 151 -7.46 -3.55 -2.05
C ASN A 151 -6.16 -2.74 -2.04
N ILE A 152 -5.14 -3.14 -1.26
CA ILE A 152 -3.79 -2.56 -1.34
C ILE A 152 -3.27 -2.67 -2.78
N ILE A 153 -3.38 -3.84 -3.40
CA ILE A 153 -2.91 -4.06 -4.78
C ILE A 153 -3.71 -3.18 -5.77
N ILE A 154 -5.04 -3.10 -5.64
CA ILE A 154 -5.88 -2.22 -6.46
C ILE A 154 -5.40 -0.77 -6.37
N ASN A 155 -5.15 -0.30 -5.14
CA ASN A 155 -4.70 1.05 -4.86
C ASN A 155 -3.32 1.35 -5.48
N LEU A 156 -2.37 0.42 -5.39
CA LEU A 156 -1.04 0.55 -5.98
C LEU A 156 -1.11 0.76 -7.50
N PHE A 157 -2.00 0.04 -8.18
CA PHE A 157 -2.23 0.15 -9.62
C PHE A 157 -3.22 1.27 -10.02
N ASN A 158 -3.86 1.95 -9.07
CA ASN A 158 -4.83 3.01 -9.40
C ASN A 158 -4.12 4.25 -9.97
N GLU A 159 -4.54 4.67 -11.15
CA GLU A 159 -3.89 5.67 -11.98
C GLU A 159 -4.24 7.14 -11.66
N GLU A 160 -5.09 7.43 -10.68
CA GLU A 160 -5.55 8.81 -10.41
C GLU A 160 -4.44 9.88 -10.31
N ASN A 161 -3.20 9.47 -9.98
CA ASN A 161 -2.04 10.36 -9.90
C ASN A 161 -1.33 10.64 -11.24
N SER A 162 -1.57 9.87 -12.32
CA SER A 162 -0.88 10.02 -13.61
C SER A 162 -1.44 11.15 -14.48
N THR A 163 -2.73 11.46 -14.31
CA THR A 163 -3.46 12.40 -15.19
C THR A 163 -3.24 13.86 -14.83
N ARG A 164 -2.56 14.15 -13.71
CA ARG A 164 -2.25 15.53 -13.30
C ARG A 164 -0.82 15.87 -13.70
N VAL A 165 -0.70 16.93 -14.50
CA VAL A 165 0.47 17.47 -15.21
C VAL A 165 1.68 17.85 -14.31
N CYS A 166 1.64 17.60 -13.00
CA CYS A 166 2.57 18.18 -12.03
C CYS A 166 3.52 17.18 -11.33
N CYS A 167 3.51 15.91 -11.68
CA CYS A 167 4.48 14.96 -11.12
C CYS A 167 5.85 15.16 -11.80
N SER A 168 6.83 15.64 -11.05
CA SER A 168 8.22 15.81 -11.51
C SER A 168 8.91 14.48 -11.84
N LYS A 169 8.38 13.37 -11.29
CA LYS A 169 8.84 12.00 -11.53
C LYS A 169 7.98 11.31 -12.60
N ASN A 170 8.63 10.49 -13.41
CA ASN A 170 7.98 9.67 -14.43
C ASN A 170 7.16 8.57 -13.77
N TYR A 171 5.86 8.82 -13.56
CA TYR A 171 4.86 7.82 -13.14
C TYR A 171 5.00 6.52 -13.96
N SER A 172 5.35 6.64 -15.24
CA SER A 172 5.57 5.50 -16.12
C SER A 172 6.64 4.53 -15.65
N LEU A 173 7.79 5.03 -15.20
CA LEU A 173 8.88 4.20 -14.70
C LEU A 173 8.49 3.46 -13.42
N ILE A 174 7.77 4.14 -12.52
CA ILE A 174 7.26 3.53 -11.29
C ILE A 174 6.26 2.43 -11.63
N TYR A 175 5.36 2.68 -12.58
CA TYR A 175 4.39 1.70 -13.02
C TYR A 175 5.03 0.51 -13.73
N GLU A 176 6.03 0.73 -14.58
CA GLU A 176 6.82 -0.34 -15.18
C GLU A 176 7.50 -1.21 -14.12
N LYS A 177 8.04 -0.60 -13.06
CA LYS A 177 8.59 -1.31 -11.90
C LYS A 177 7.53 -2.12 -11.16
N LEU A 178 6.37 -1.53 -10.86
CA LEU A 178 5.20 -2.23 -10.29
C LEU A 178 4.83 -3.45 -11.11
N MET A 179 4.62 -3.27 -12.42
CA MET A 179 4.24 -4.33 -13.34
C MET A 179 5.29 -5.44 -13.36
N ARG A 180 6.57 -5.10 -13.55
CA ARG A 180 7.66 -6.06 -13.54
C ARG A 180 7.63 -6.91 -12.29
N ASN A 181 7.58 -6.28 -11.11
CA ASN A 181 7.61 -6.98 -9.84
C ASN A 181 6.35 -7.80 -9.58
N PHE A 182 5.18 -7.33 -10.03
CA PHE A 182 3.92 -8.04 -9.92
C PHE A 182 3.93 -9.36 -10.71
N PHE A 183 4.55 -9.36 -11.90
CA PHE A 183 4.70 -10.57 -12.70
C PHE A 183 5.85 -11.46 -12.21
N THR A 184 7.01 -10.91 -11.84
CA THR A 184 8.16 -11.72 -11.39
C THR A 184 7.93 -12.40 -10.05
N SER A 185 7.16 -11.80 -9.14
CA SER A 185 6.73 -12.46 -7.88
C SER A 185 5.76 -13.62 -8.12
N HIS A 186 5.14 -13.71 -9.30
CA HIS A 186 4.00 -14.56 -9.63
C HIS A 186 2.73 -14.29 -8.80
N LEU A 187 2.61 -13.10 -8.21
CA LEU A 187 1.37 -12.66 -7.55
C LEU A 187 0.19 -12.67 -8.55
N SER A 188 0.47 -12.34 -9.81
CA SER A 188 -0.50 -12.42 -10.93
C SER A 188 -1.19 -13.77 -11.07
N SER A 189 -0.51 -14.89 -10.79
CA SER A 189 -1.11 -16.22 -10.86
C SER A 189 -2.17 -16.46 -9.79
N ILE A 190 -2.01 -15.87 -8.60
CA ILE A 190 -3.02 -15.94 -7.53
C ILE A 190 -4.23 -15.12 -7.93
N ILE A 191 -4.01 -13.91 -8.48
CA ILE A 191 -5.11 -13.06 -8.96
C ILE A 191 -5.93 -13.78 -10.05
N LEU A 192 -5.27 -14.43 -11.01
CA LEU A 192 -5.95 -15.25 -12.04
C LEU A 192 -6.64 -16.49 -11.47
N PHE A 193 -6.14 -17.06 -10.37
CA PHE A 193 -6.83 -18.14 -9.68
C PHE A 193 -8.16 -17.64 -9.05
N LEU A 194 -8.13 -16.47 -8.39
CA LEU A 194 -9.31 -15.86 -7.76
C LEU A 194 -10.42 -15.50 -8.77
N THR A 195 -10.09 -15.23 -10.04
CA THR A 195 -11.11 -15.02 -11.08
C THR A 195 -11.84 -16.29 -11.48
N ASN A 196 -11.27 -17.47 -11.21
CA ASN A 196 -11.80 -18.77 -11.63
C ASN A 196 -12.44 -19.57 -10.47
N SER A 197 -12.29 -19.13 -9.22
CA SER A 197 -12.83 -19.83 -8.05
C SER A 197 -14.35 -19.60 -7.91
N GLN A 198 -15.16 -20.63 -8.13
CA GLN A 198 -16.63 -20.56 -8.09
C GLN A 198 -17.24 -20.25 -6.72
N GLY A 199 -16.45 -20.26 -5.63
CA GLY A 199 -16.91 -20.05 -4.26
C GLY A 199 -16.68 -18.65 -3.66
N GLN A 200 -15.96 -17.75 -4.34
CA GLN A 200 -15.54 -16.45 -3.77
C GLN A 200 -15.90 -15.27 -4.69
N ILE A 201 -17.20 -15.02 -4.86
CA ILE A 201 -17.72 -13.97 -5.77
C ILE A 201 -17.10 -12.59 -5.45
N LEU A 202 -16.92 -12.25 -4.18
CA LEU A 202 -16.30 -10.98 -3.75
C LEU A 202 -14.84 -10.88 -4.18
N SER A 203 -14.03 -11.92 -3.92
CA SER A 203 -12.63 -12.00 -4.37
C SER A 203 -12.48 -11.86 -5.88
N SER A 204 -13.44 -12.36 -6.65
CA SER A 204 -13.45 -12.23 -8.11
C SER A 204 -13.63 -10.78 -8.57
N TYR A 205 -14.43 -9.95 -7.88
CA TYR A 205 -14.55 -8.52 -8.22
C TYR A 205 -13.24 -7.77 -7.98
N TYR A 206 -12.57 -8.03 -6.85
CA TYR A 206 -11.28 -7.43 -6.56
C TYR A 206 -10.23 -7.83 -7.60
N ALA A 207 -10.19 -9.12 -7.98
CA ALA A 207 -9.27 -9.61 -9.00
C ALA A 207 -9.53 -8.95 -10.37
N LEU A 208 -10.79 -8.77 -10.76
CA LEU A 208 -11.16 -8.04 -11.97
C LEU A 208 -10.73 -6.57 -11.92
N ALA A 209 -10.89 -5.89 -10.78
CA ALA A 209 -10.45 -4.51 -10.61
C ALA A 209 -8.91 -4.38 -10.74
N ILE A 210 -8.15 -5.31 -10.16
CA ILE A 210 -6.68 -5.37 -10.33
C ILE A 210 -6.34 -5.53 -11.81
N LEU A 211 -6.93 -6.51 -12.49
CA LEU A 211 -6.67 -6.75 -13.91
C LEU A 211 -7.04 -5.55 -14.78
N PHE A 212 -8.16 -4.89 -14.49
CA PHE A 212 -8.57 -3.67 -15.19
C PHE A 212 -7.52 -2.57 -15.05
N ASN A 213 -7.08 -2.27 -13.83
CA ASN A 213 -6.06 -1.25 -13.57
C ASN A 213 -4.73 -1.60 -14.25
N VAL A 214 -4.29 -2.85 -14.11
CA VAL A 214 -3.08 -3.41 -14.74
C VAL A 214 -3.09 -3.21 -16.26
N LEU A 215 -4.18 -3.57 -16.93
CA LEU A 215 -4.32 -3.55 -18.39
C LEU A 215 -4.53 -2.14 -18.96
N LYS A 216 -5.23 -1.26 -18.23
CA LYS A 216 -5.49 0.13 -18.63
C LYS A 216 -4.19 0.83 -19.03
N TYR A 217 -3.12 0.59 -18.27
CA TYR A 217 -1.83 1.22 -18.52
C TYR A 217 -1.05 0.66 -19.71
N ILE A 218 -1.20 -0.64 -20.01
CA ILE A 218 -0.58 -1.25 -21.20
C ILE A 218 -1.10 -0.58 -22.47
N VAL A 219 -2.40 -0.28 -22.49
CA VAL A 219 -3.03 0.46 -23.59
C VAL A 219 -2.43 1.86 -23.72
N ILE A 220 -2.27 2.57 -22.61
CA ILE A 220 -1.70 3.94 -22.60
C ILE A 220 -0.25 3.96 -23.09
N LEU A 221 0.61 3.05 -22.62
CA LEU A 221 1.99 2.92 -23.10
C LEU A 221 2.07 2.61 -24.60
N TYR A 222 1.19 1.74 -25.09
CA TYR A 222 1.14 1.41 -26.52
C TYR A 222 0.83 2.63 -27.40
N TYR A 223 -0.02 3.55 -26.92
CA TYR A 223 -0.33 4.80 -27.62
C TYR A 223 0.75 5.88 -27.48
N GLN A 224 1.61 5.82 -26.45
CA GLN A 224 2.73 6.77 -26.29
C GLN A 224 3.97 6.42 -27.14
N LEU A 225 4.09 5.16 -27.59
CA LEU A 225 5.19 4.67 -28.42
C LEU A 225 4.92 4.74 -29.94
N ARG A 226 3.75 5.26 -30.35
CA ARG A 226 3.39 5.55 -31.75
C ARG A 226 3.38 7.05 -31.99
#